data_AF-A0A960QXT5-F1
#
_entry.id   AF-A0A960QXT5-F1
#
_cell.length_a   1.000
_cell.length_b   1.000
_cell.length_c   1.000
_cell.angle_alpha   90.00
_cell.angle_beta   90.00
_cell.angle_gamma   90.00
#
_symmetry.space_group_name_H-M   'P 1'
#
loop_
_entity.id
_entity.type
_entity.pdbx_description
1 polymer ?
#
loop_
_entity_poly.entity_id
_entity_poly.type
_entity_poly.pdbx_seq_one_letter_code
_entity_poly.pdbx_strand_id
1 'polypeptide(L)'
;EEDFTSFSVEKRLRRRHLFAFEAKLKDWRRALQQAFRYRYFSDKAIVLMPFENVCPALEAIESFRQVEIGLWSFERKTETIRQHFTPTKVKALNKNARTKAISLISSKVDLRKLRE
;
A
#
# COMPACT_ATOMS: atom_id res chain seq x y z
N GLU A 1 -11.90 -30.19 -10.84
CA GLU A 1 -12.29 -28.79 -10.56
C GLU A 1 -11.80 -28.44 -9.16
N GLU A 2 -11.05 -27.35 -8.97
CA GLU A 2 -10.73 -26.88 -7.61
C GLU A 2 -11.89 -26.03 -7.11
N ASP A 3 -12.58 -26.51 -6.08
CA ASP A 3 -13.72 -25.83 -5.46
C ASP A 3 -13.34 -24.41 -4.98
N PHE A 4 -13.99 -23.42 -5.60
CA PHE A 4 -13.82 -21.98 -5.37
C PHE A 4 -14.49 -21.51 -4.07
N THR A 5 -14.13 -22.12 -2.96
CA THR A 5 -14.52 -21.70 -1.61
C THR A 5 -13.72 -20.47 -1.17
N SER A 6 -14.22 -19.67 -0.21
CA SER A 6 -13.51 -18.50 0.35
C SER A 6 -12.08 -18.81 0.81
N PHE A 7 -11.84 -20.06 1.21
CA PHE A 7 -10.53 -20.59 1.58
C PHE A 7 -9.51 -20.60 0.42
N SER A 8 -9.96 -20.90 -0.80
CA SER A 8 -9.13 -20.89 -2.01
C SER A 8 -8.66 -19.48 -2.39
N VAL A 9 -9.54 -18.48 -2.23
CA VAL A 9 -9.26 -17.07 -2.49
C VAL A 9 -8.25 -16.53 -1.48
N GLU A 10 -8.44 -16.81 -0.20
CA GLU A 10 -7.50 -16.42 0.86
C GLU A 10 -6.10 -17.00 0.59
N LYS A 11 -6.00 -18.29 0.25
CA LYS A 11 -4.72 -18.95 -0.08
C LYS A 11 -4.00 -18.27 -1.25
N ARG A 12 -4.74 -17.81 -2.27
CA ARG A 12 -4.18 -17.05 -3.40
C ARG A 12 -3.71 -15.65 -2.98
N LEU A 13 -4.48 -14.92 -2.18
CA LEU A 13 -4.11 -13.58 -1.72
C LEU A 13 -2.88 -13.58 -0.81
N ARG A 14 -2.67 -14.64 -0.02
CA ARG A 14 -1.47 -14.77 0.83
C ARG A 14 -0.17 -14.72 0.03
N ARG A 15 -0.19 -15.13 -1.26
CA ARG A 15 0.95 -15.08 -2.19
C ARG A 15 1.14 -13.72 -2.87
N ARG A 16 0.16 -12.81 -2.77
CA ARG A 16 0.23 -11.44 -3.34
C ARG A 16 0.85 -10.47 -2.32
N HIS A 17 1.30 -9.32 -2.80
CA HIS A 17 1.72 -8.23 -1.92
C HIS A 17 0.51 -7.40 -1.48
N LEU A 18 0.38 -7.18 -0.18
CA LEU A 18 -0.60 -6.25 0.38
C LEU A 18 -0.02 -4.83 0.39
N PHE A 19 -0.64 -3.92 -0.36
CA PHE A 19 -0.28 -2.50 -0.36
C PHE A 19 -1.25 -1.73 0.53
N ALA A 20 -0.74 -0.75 1.27
CA ALA A 20 -1.52 0.25 1.97
C ALA A 20 -1.12 1.64 1.46
N PHE A 21 -2.11 2.49 1.21
CA PHE A 21 -1.90 3.85 0.71
C PHE A 21 -2.40 4.86 1.75
N GLU A 22 -1.55 5.79 2.15
CA GLU A 22 -1.95 6.99 2.91
C GLU A 22 -1.96 8.18 1.95
N ALA A 23 -3.15 8.63 1.56
CA ALA A 23 -3.30 9.80 0.70
C ALA A 23 -3.37 11.09 1.53
N LYS A 24 -2.56 12.09 1.20
CA LYS A 24 -2.60 13.43 1.80
C LYS A 24 -2.49 14.52 0.74
N LEU A 25 -3.27 15.60 0.90
CA LEU A 25 -3.19 16.75 0.00
C LEU A 25 -1.89 17.54 0.16
N LYS A 26 -1.37 17.70 1.39
CA LYS A 26 -0.24 18.59 1.70
C LYS A 26 0.74 18.06 2.76
N ASP A 27 0.25 17.57 3.89
CA ASP A 27 1.08 17.22 5.05
C ASP A 27 1.74 15.83 4.89
N TRP A 28 2.89 15.80 4.21
CA TRP A 28 3.65 14.59 3.97
C TRP A 28 4.27 13.99 5.23
N ARG A 29 4.59 14.81 6.25
CA ARG A 29 5.21 14.33 7.50
C ARG A 29 4.22 13.48 8.29
N ARG A 30 2.99 13.96 8.42
CA ARG A 30 1.91 13.18 9.03
C ARG A 30 1.56 11.95 8.19
N ALA A 31 1.58 12.07 6.86
CA ALA A 31 1.39 10.93 5.97
C ALA A 31 2.42 9.83 6.24
N LEU A 32 3.70 10.19 6.37
CA LEU A 32 4.80 9.28 6.64
C LEU A 32 4.61 8.55 7.98
N GLN A 33 4.28 9.29 9.04
CA GLN A 33 3.99 8.70 10.35
C GLN A 33 2.84 7.70 10.32
N GLN A 34 1.76 8.01 9.59
CA GLN A 34 0.63 7.10 9.45
C GLN A 34 0.98 5.87 8.61
N ALA A 35 1.65 6.06 7.47
CA ALA A 35 2.10 4.99 6.60
C ALA A 35 3.10 4.05 7.31
N PHE A 36 3.91 4.57 8.25
CA PHE A 36 4.81 3.75 9.06
C PHE A 36 4.03 2.73 9.88
N ARG A 37 2.90 3.12 10.47
CA ARG A 37 2.01 2.20 11.21
C ARG A 37 1.43 1.13 10.29
N TYR A 38 1.21 1.41 9.01
CA TYR A 38 0.65 0.44 8.08
C TYR A 38 1.62 -0.68 7.73
N ARG A 39 2.92 -0.44 7.83
CA ARG A 39 3.95 -1.50 7.72
C ARG A 39 3.74 -2.64 8.71
N TYR A 40 3.01 -2.41 9.80
CA TYR A 40 2.66 -3.48 10.73
C TYR A 40 1.89 -4.62 10.06
N PHE A 41 1.00 -4.31 9.10
CA PHE A 41 0.16 -5.31 8.43
C PHE A 41 0.34 -5.39 6.91
N SER A 42 0.89 -4.36 6.24
CA SER A 42 1.05 -4.35 4.79
C SER A 42 2.48 -4.71 4.37
N ASP A 43 2.61 -5.38 3.22
CA ASP A 43 3.92 -5.66 2.63
C ASP A 43 4.58 -4.37 2.10
N LYS A 44 3.76 -3.43 1.62
CA LYS A 44 4.20 -2.10 1.19
C LYS A 44 3.26 -1.05 1.74
N ALA A 45 3.82 0.03 2.26
CA ALA A 45 3.09 1.22 2.65
C ALA A 45 3.56 2.38 1.78
N ILE A 46 2.63 3.13 1.21
CA ILE A 46 2.89 4.20 0.23
C ILE A 46 2.19 5.46 0.70
N VAL A 47 2.92 6.58 0.74
CA VAL A 47 2.32 7.91 0.80
C VAL A 47 1.99 8.34 -0.63
N LEU A 48 0.74 8.76 -0.85
CA LEU A 48 0.27 9.28 -2.12
C LEU A 48 -0.11 10.76 -1.98
N MET A 49 0.42 11.61 -2.85
CA MET A 49 0.16 13.05 -2.80
C MET A 49 -0.19 13.62 -4.19
N PRO A 50 -0.89 14.76 -4.26
CA PRO A 50 -0.99 15.51 -5.52
C PRO A 50 0.39 15.88 -6.04
N PHE A 51 0.61 15.80 -7.35
CA PHE A 51 1.89 16.12 -7.98
C PHE A 51 2.36 17.53 -7.66
N GLU A 52 1.46 18.51 -7.63
CA GLU A 52 1.74 19.90 -7.30
C GLU A 52 2.26 20.11 -5.87
N ASN A 53 2.02 19.16 -4.96
CA ASN A 53 2.36 19.27 -3.53
C ASN A 53 3.45 18.27 -3.09
N VAL A 54 4.02 17.47 -4.01
CA VAL A 54 4.97 16.40 -3.65
C VAL A 54 6.41 16.90 -3.44
N CYS A 55 6.75 18.10 -3.93
CA CYS A 55 8.12 18.62 -3.90
C CYS A 55 8.77 18.59 -2.50
N PRO A 56 8.12 19.06 -1.42
CA PRO A 56 8.71 19.00 -0.08
C PRO A 56 8.94 17.57 0.43
N ALA A 57 8.15 16.59 -0.03
CA ALA A 57 8.35 15.18 0.31
C ALA A 57 9.50 14.56 -0.49
N LEU A 58 9.70 15.01 -1.74
CA LEU A 58 10.84 14.61 -2.59
C LEU A 58 12.18 15.11 -2.01
N GLU A 59 12.22 16.35 -1.52
CA GLU A 59 13.40 16.89 -0.84
C GLU A 59 13.76 16.06 0.40
N ALA A 60 12.77 15.46 1.05
CA ALA A 60 12.92 14.59 2.21
C ALA A 60 12.91 13.08 1.87
N ILE A 61 13.21 12.68 0.63
CA ILE A 61 13.09 11.29 0.17
C ILE A 61 13.89 10.29 1.03
N GLU A 62 14.99 10.72 1.64
CA GLU A 62 15.78 9.86 2.52
C GLU A 62 14.99 9.44 3.77
N SER A 63 14.13 10.31 4.30
CA SER A 63 13.23 9.95 5.41
C SER A 63 12.30 8.81 5.03
N PHE A 64 11.85 8.75 3.77
CA PHE A 64 11.02 7.66 3.25
C PHE A 64 11.82 6.35 3.11
N ARG A 65 13.07 6.42 2.65
CA ARG A 65 13.96 5.26 2.51
C ARG A 65 14.27 4.62 3.85
N GLN A 66 14.65 5.42 4.85
CA GLN A 66 15.02 4.96 6.20
C GLN A 66 13.91 4.15 6.87
N VAL A 67 12.65 4.54 6.65
CA VAL A 67 11.48 3.85 7.24
C VAL A 67 10.79 2.90 6.27
N GLU A 68 11.35 2.69 5.09
CA GLU A 68 10.86 1.81 4.03
C GLU A 68 9.39 2.07 3.64
N ILE A 69 9.05 3.34 3.40
CA ILE A 69 7.73 3.78 2.93
C ILE A 69 7.88 4.38 1.53
N GLY A 70 7.02 3.99 0.60
CA GLY A 70 7.05 4.55 -0.76
C GLY A 70 6.48 5.97 -0.80
N LEU A 71 6.92 6.75 -1.80
CA LEU A 71 6.39 8.07 -2.11
C LEU A 71 5.93 8.10 -3.56
N TRP A 72 4.63 8.21 -3.77
CA TRP A 72 4.02 8.33 -5.09
C TRP A 72 3.30 9.67 -5.19
N SER A 73 3.16 10.18 -6.42
CA SER A 73 2.29 11.32 -6.70
C SER A 73 1.26 11.03 -7.78
N PHE A 74 0.11 11.68 -7.69
CA PHE A 74 -0.95 11.63 -8.69
C PHE A 74 -1.15 12.99 -9.34
N GLU A 75 -1.17 13.03 -10.67
CA GLU A 75 -1.48 14.22 -11.46
C GLU A 75 -2.92 14.10 -11.99
N ARG A 76 -3.83 14.90 -11.43
CA ARG A 76 -5.27 14.79 -11.74
C ARG A 76 -5.59 15.06 -13.21
N LYS A 77 -4.88 15.98 -13.87
CA LYS A 77 -5.18 16.36 -15.26
C LYS A 77 -4.86 15.27 -16.27
N THR A 78 -3.84 14.48 -15.97
CA THR A 78 -3.35 13.42 -16.87
C THR A 78 -3.72 12.03 -16.38
N GLU A 79 -4.34 11.94 -15.20
CA GLU A 79 -4.62 10.69 -14.49
C GLU A 79 -3.39 9.81 -14.28
N THR A 80 -2.20 10.42 -14.23
CA THR A 80 -0.93 9.68 -14.11
C THR A 80 -0.49 9.52 -12.65
N ILE A 81 -0.03 8.32 -12.33
CA ILE A 81 0.67 8.02 -11.08
C ILE A 81 2.18 7.98 -11.37
N ARG A 82 2.96 8.77 -10.62
CA ARG A 82 4.42 8.75 -10.64
C ARG A 82 4.94 8.10 -9.37
N GLN A 83 5.79 7.09 -9.51
CA GLN A 83 6.42 6.39 -8.40
C GLN A 83 7.83 6.97 -8.19
N HIS A 84 8.00 7.83 -7.19
CA HIS A 84 9.30 8.46 -6.90
C HIS A 84 10.20 7.50 -6.13
N PHE A 85 9.61 6.75 -5.20
CA PHE A 85 10.26 5.68 -4.47
C PHE A 85 9.26 4.59 -4.11
N THR A 86 9.66 3.34 -4.29
CA THR A 86 8.94 2.16 -3.80
C THR A 86 9.94 1.24 -3.11
N PRO A 87 9.77 0.90 -1.82
CA PRO A 87 10.65 -0.04 -1.15
C PRO A 87 10.54 -1.41 -1.83
N THR A 88 11.70 -2.05 -2.03
CA THR A 88 11.80 -3.39 -2.62
C THR A 88 12.15 -4.39 -1.54
N LYS A 89 11.74 -5.66 -1.73
CA LYS A 89 12.05 -6.79 -0.82
C LYS A 89 11.53 -6.66 0.62
N VAL A 90 10.63 -5.71 0.90
CA VAL A 90 9.97 -5.55 2.21
C VAL A 90 8.74 -6.44 2.35
N LYS A 91 8.45 -6.81 3.61
CA LYS A 91 7.25 -7.54 4.05
C LYS A 91 6.64 -6.83 5.25
N ALA A 92 5.38 -7.17 5.56
CA ALA A 92 4.74 -6.68 6.78
C ALA A 92 5.56 -7.06 8.01
N LEU A 93 5.71 -6.11 8.95
CA LEU A 93 6.44 -6.31 10.20
C LEU A 93 5.79 -7.40 11.06
N ASN A 94 4.47 -7.59 10.96
CA ASN A 94 3.76 -8.66 11.65
C ASN A 94 2.94 -9.54 10.68
N LYS A 95 3.39 -10.79 10.53
CA LYS A 95 2.75 -11.80 9.66
C LYS A 95 1.31 -12.14 10.07
N ASN A 96 1.02 -12.15 11.37
CA ASN A 96 -0.33 -12.45 11.88
C ASN A 96 -1.28 -11.27 11.60
N ALA A 97 -0.83 -10.04 11.82
CA ALA A 97 -1.58 -8.84 11.48
C ALA A 97 -1.88 -8.76 9.97
N ARG A 98 -0.89 -9.09 9.13
CA ARG A 98 -1.07 -9.22 7.67
C ARG A 98 -2.11 -10.27 7.31
N THR A 99 -2.02 -11.46 7.92
CA THR A 99 -2.98 -12.55 7.66
C THR A 99 -4.39 -12.13 8.06
N LYS A 100 -4.54 -11.48 9.22
CA LYS A 100 -5.82 -10.92 9.68
C LYS A 100 -6.35 -9.85 8.72
N ALA A 101 -5.50 -8.96 8.21
CA ALA A 101 -5.89 -7.96 7.22
C ALA A 101 -6.40 -8.60 5.91
N ILE A 102 -5.70 -9.62 5.40
CA ILE A 102 -6.14 -10.36 4.20
C ILE A 102 -7.49 -11.03 4.43
N SER A 103 -7.67 -11.70 5.58
CA SER A 103 -8.95 -12.33 5.93
C SER A 103 -10.11 -11.32 5.98
N LEU A 104 -9.89 -10.15 6.59
CA LEU A 104 -10.87 -9.06 6.66
C LEU A 104 -11.22 -8.47 5.28
N ILE A 105 -10.25 -8.32 4.38
CA ILE A 105 -10.50 -7.84 3.02
C ILE A 105 -11.31 -8.90 2.25
N SER A 106 -10.93 -10.17 2.38
CA SER A 106 -11.58 -11.29 1.69
C SER A 106 -13.03 -11.49 2.12
N SER A 107 -13.38 -11.15 3.36
CA SER A 107 -14.76 -11.24 3.83
C SER A 107 -15.64 -10.07 3.39
N LYS A 108 -15.05 -8.91 3.07
CA LYS A 108 -15.77 -7.69 2.70
C LYS A 108 -15.86 -7.44 1.20
N VAL A 109 -14.94 -8.02 0.42
CA VAL A 109 -14.87 -7.80 -1.03
C VAL A 109 -15.13 -9.13 -1.72
N ASP A 110 -16.08 -9.14 -2.65
CA ASP A 110 -16.27 -10.29 -3.52
C ASP A 110 -15.20 -10.30 -4.62
N LEU A 111 -14.01 -10.79 -4.24
CA LEU A 111 -12.86 -10.88 -5.12
C LEU A 111 -13.07 -11.84 -6.30
N ARG A 112 -14.19 -12.58 -6.34
CA ARG A 112 -14.61 -13.39 -7.49
C ARG A 112 -15.01 -12.53 -8.69
N LYS A 113 -15.50 -11.31 -8.46
CA LYS A 113 -15.93 -10.37 -9.51
C LYS A 113 -14.80 -9.55 -10.13
N LEU A 114 -13.62 -9.48 -9.50
CA LEU A 114 -12.46 -8.73 -10.00
C LEU A 114 -11.65 -9.53 -11.04
N ARG A 115 -12.31 -10.43 -11.77
CA ARG A 115 -11.72 -11.31 -12.78
C ARG A 115 -12.07 -10.76 -14.17
N GLU A 116 -11.72 -9.50 -14.40
CA GLU A 116 -11.63 -8.88 -15.73
C GLU A 116 -10.15 -8.62 -16.05
#